data_AF-A0A7M3Y0B7-F1
#
_entry.id   AF-A0A7M3Y0B7-F1
#
_cell.length_a   1.000
_cell.length_b   1.000
_cell.length_c   1.000
_cell.angle_alpha   90.00
_cell.angle_beta   90.00
_cell.angle_gamma   90.00
#
_symmetry.space_group_name_H-M   'P 1'
#
loop_
_entity.id
_entity.type
_entity.pdbx_description
1 polymer ?
#
loop_
_entity_poly.entity_id
_entity_poly.type
_entity_poly.pdbx_seq_one_letter_code
_entity_poly.pdbx_strand_id
1 'polypeptide(L)'
;MALAIYGDGLSYLPPDTGDKQYFKILSNLAGVDHRGEMPLQAVTNSISGRFSRGSPVFIISSVEGDGTVPAAVRDLVGRGHDVTVLTPSSIDFERLVSRIPRLSYEVLRMERQNRLTTLAGAGAQVIDWMPDMDLAQALMQVRGY
;
A
#
# COMPACT_ATOMS: atom_id res chain seq x y z
N MET A 1 14.45 7.88 -6.01
CA MET A 1 13.16 7.42 -5.42
C MET A 1 13.01 8.06 -4.05
N ALA A 2 11.82 8.55 -3.71
CA ALA A 2 11.47 8.98 -2.35
C ALA A 2 10.80 7.82 -1.59
N LEU A 3 10.89 7.81 -0.27
CA LEU A 3 10.21 6.84 0.59
C LEU A 3 9.44 7.59 1.69
N ALA A 4 8.17 7.22 1.88
CA ALA A 4 7.40 7.64 3.04
C ALA A 4 7.00 6.40 3.83
N ILE A 5 7.27 6.40 5.13
CA ILE A 5 6.84 5.36 6.06
C ILE A 5 5.81 5.99 6.98
N TYR A 6 4.67 5.34 7.13
CA TYR A 6 3.59 5.81 7.99
C TYR A 6 3.08 4.70 8.90
N GLY A 7 2.56 5.10 10.06
CA GLY A 7 2.14 4.21 11.15
C GLY A 7 1.78 5.06 12.37
N ASP A 8 2.60 5.02 13.43
CA ASP A 8 2.47 5.92 14.59
C ASP A 8 2.82 7.38 14.26
N GLY A 9 3.59 7.58 13.20
CA GLY A 9 4.02 8.88 12.71
C GLY A 9 4.29 8.82 11.22
N LEU A 10 4.85 9.91 10.69
CA LEU A 10 5.26 10.00 9.30
C LEU A 10 6.76 10.27 9.21
N SER A 11 7.50 9.35 8.58
CA SER A 11 8.89 9.56 8.18
C SER A 11 8.97 9.72 6.66
N TYR A 12 9.73 10.71 6.19
CA TYR A 12 9.89 11.00 4.76
C TYR A 12 11.36 11.12 4.38
N LEU A 13 11.80 10.22 3.52
CA LEU A 13 13.09 10.26 2.84
C LEU A 13 12.90 10.90 1.44
N PRO A 14 13.44 12.11 1.20
CA PRO A 14 13.32 12.77 -0.10
C PRO A 14 14.00 11.98 -1.22
N PRO A 15 13.64 12.25 -2.48
CA PRO A 15 14.27 11.59 -3.62
C PRO A 15 15.74 12.01 -3.73
N ASP A 16 16.60 11.00 -3.88
CA ASP A 16 18.03 11.16 -4.14
C ASP A 16 18.47 10.08 -5.16
N THR A 17 19.75 10.08 -5.54
CA THR A 17 20.31 9.21 -6.58
C THR A 17 21.50 8.37 -6.08
N GLY A 18 21.78 7.26 -6.77
CA GLY A 18 22.93 6.38 -6.52
C GLY A 18 22.79 5.41 -5.34
N ASP A 19 23.82 4.60 -5.12
CA ASP A 19 23.85 3.51 -4.13
C ASP A 19 23.61 3.99 -2.69
N LYS A 20 24.01 5.23 -2.40
CA LYS A 20 23.75 5.87 -1.10
C LYS A 20 22.25 5.98 -0.82
N GLN A 21 21.43 6.24 -1.84
CA GLN A 21 19.97 6.30 -1.66
C GLN A 21 19.38 4.92 -1.43
N TYR A 22 19.86 3.91 -2.15
CA TYR A 22 19.42 2.53 -1.94
C TYR A 22 19.69 2.07 -0.50
N PHE A 23 20.90 2.33 0.01
CA PHE A 23 21.24 2.02 1.39
C PHE A 23 20.35 2.77 2.39
N LYS A 24 20.10 4.08 2.19
CA LYS A 24 19.18 4.86 3.05
C LYS A 24 17.77 4.25 3.07
N ILE A 25 17.24 3.83 1.92
CA ILE A 25 15.92 3.18 1.82
C ILE A 25 15.92 1.89 2.64
N LEU A 26 16.90 0.99 2.43
CA LEU A 26 16.98 -0.26 3.16
C LEU A 26 17.14 -0.05 4.67
N SER A 27 17.99 0.88 5.09
CA SER A 27 18.16 1.21 6.50
C SER A 27 16.89 1.76 7.14
N ASN A 28 16.12 2.58 6.42
CA ASN A 28 14.83 3.08 6.91
C ASN A 28 13.82 1.93 7.02
N LEU A 29 13.74 1.06 6.01
CA LEU A 29 12.83 -0.10 6.01
C LEU A 29 13.17 -1.12 7.12
N ALA A 30 14.46 -1.33 7.40
CA ALA A 30 14.91 -2.22 8.47
C ALA A 30 14.52 -1.74 9.89
N GLY A 31 14.27 -0.43 10.05
CA GLY A 31 13.84 0.17 11.31
C GLY A 31 12.33 0.34 11.46
N VAL A 32 11.52 -0.12 10.50
CA VAL A 32 10.06 0.03 10.54
C VAL A 32 9.45 -0.94 11.54
N ASP A 33 8.54 -0.43 12.37
CA ASP A 33 7.67 -1.24 13.22
C ASP A 33 6.22 -1.19 12.70
N HIS A 34 5.47 -2.26 12.93
CA HIS A 34 4.12 -2.52 12.43
C HIS A 34 3.04 -1.85 13.30
N ARG A 35 3.25 -0.60 13.70
CA ARG A 35 2.38 0.09 14.67
C ARG A 35 1.81 1.39 14.15
N GLY A 36 0.65 1.73 14.70
CA GLY A 36 -0.06 2.98 14.52
C GLY A 36 -1.18 2.94 13.49
N GLU A 37 -2.00 3.99 13.54
CA GLU A 37 -3.28 4.06 12.85
C GLU A 37 -3.42 5.36 12.04
N MET A 38 -2.29 5.99 11.68
CA MET A 38 -2.32 7.25 10.93
C MET A 38 -3.06 7.05 9.60
N PRO A 39 -4.14 7.84 9.34
CA PRO A 39 -4.90 7.69 8.11
C PRO A 39 -4.07 8.05 6.88
N LEU A 40 -4.19 7.25 5.82
CA LEU A 40 -3.47 7.46 4.58
C LEU A 40 -3.76 8.83 3.98
N GLN A 41 -4.99 9.35 4.12
CA GLN A 41 -5.33 10.67 3.62
C GLN A 41 -4.53 11.79 4.31
N ALA A 42 -4.27 11.68 5.62
CA ALA A 42 -3.44 12.63 6.34
C ALA A 42 -1.99 12.59 5.83
N VAL A 43 -1.47 11.38 5.61
CA VAL A 43 -0.14 11.15 5.04
C VAL A 43 -0.05 11.79 3.66
N THR A 44 -0.93 11.43 2.72
CA THR A 44 -0.90 11.95 1.36
C THR A 44 -1.09 13.46 1.31
N ASN A 45 -1.92 14.04 2.18
CA ASN A 45 -2.07 15.50 2.24
C ASN A 45 -0.78 16.20 2.66
N SER A 46 0.00 15.61 3.56
CA SER A 46 1.25 16.21 4.04
C SER A 46 2.42 16.09 3.04
N ILE A 47 2.45 15.05 2.20
CA ILE A 47 3.59 14.78 1.30
C ILE A 47 3.28 14.91 -0.19
N SER A 48 2.03 14.95 -0.62
CA SER A 48 1.67 14.99 -2.05
C SER A 48 2.26 16.20 -2.78
N GLY A 49 2.38 17.35 -2.12
CA GLY A 49 3.04 18.53 -2.68
C GLY A 49 4.54 18.37 -2.93
N ARG A 50 5.16 17.31 -2.40
CA ARG A 50 6.58 16.98 -2.62
C ARG A 50 6.77 16.03 -3.80
N PHE A 51 5.69 15.48 -4.36
CA PHE A 51 5.76 14.59 -5.51
C PHE A 51 5.94 15.40 -6.80
N SER A 52 6.75 14.89 -7.70
CA SER A 52 6.78 15.42 -9.07
C SER A 52 5.45 15.07 -9.76
N ARG A 53 4.87 16.01 -10.50
CA ARG A 53 3.63 15.75 -11.25
C ARG A 53 3.79 14.52 -12.14
N GLY A 54 2.77 13.65 -12.16
CA GLY A 54 2.80 12.43 -12.96
C GLY A 54 3.72 11.34 -12.43
N SER A 55 4.38 11.52 -11.28
CA SER A 55 5.24 10.47 -10.73
C SER A 55 4.43 9.24 -10.35
N PRO A 56 4.93 8.02 -10.60
CA PRO A 56 4.30 6.81 -10.09
C PRO A 56 4.36 6.80 -8.56
N VAL A 57 3.27 6.37 -7.94
CA VAL A 57 3.11 6.26 -6.49
C VAL A 57 2.76 4.82 -6.15
N PHE A 58 3.64 4.18 -5.40
CA PHE A 58 3.40 2.84 -4.86
C PHE A 58 2.96 2.95 -3.40
N ILE A 59 1.80 2.40 -3.09
CA ILE A 59 1.27 2.30 -1.72
C ILE A 59 1.35 0.83 -1.34
N ILE A 60 2.14 0.52 -0.30
CA ILE A 60 2.26 -0.83 0.25
C ILE A 60 1.59 -0.82 1.62
N SER A 61 0.39 -1.40 1.71
CA SER A 61 -0.39 -1.39 2.94
C SER A 61 -1.50 -2.44 2.87
N SER A 62 -1.87 -3.02 4.01
CA SER A 62 -3.05 -3.90 4.08
C SER A 62 -4.33 -3.17 3.67
N VAL A 63 -4.37 -1.83 3.76
CA VAL A 63 -5.53 -0.94 3.53
C VAL A 63 -6.75 -1.25 4.41
N GLU A 64 -6.54 -2.02 5.47
CA GLU A 64 -7.59 -2.43 6.41
C GLU A 64 -7.70 -1.41 7.55
N GLY A 65 -8.90 -1.24 8.10
CA GLY A 65 -9.14 -0.34 9.25
C GLY A 65 -9.13 1.16 8.94
N ASP A 66 -8.63 1.59 7.78
CA ASP A 66 -8.61 3.00 7.38
C ASP A 66 -9.67 3.32 6.31
N GLY A 67 -10.74 3.99 6.73
CA GLY A 67 -11.82 4.43 5.83
C GLY A 67 -11.43 5.56 4.86
N THR A 68 -10.27 6.18 5.03
CA THR A 68 -9.81 7.32 4.21
C THR A 68 -9.03 6.89 2.97
N VAL A 69 -8.61 5.61 2.87
CA VAL A 69 -7.79 5.10 1.76
C VAL A 69 -8.40 5.40 0.39
N PRO A 70 -9.70 5.14 0.12
CA PRO A 70 -10.26 5.43 -1.20
C PRO A 70 -10.23 6.92 -1.58
N ALA A 71 -10.40 7.81 -0.61
CA ALA A 71 -10.31 9.26 -0.84
C ALA A 71 -8.86 9.68 -1.11
N ALA A 72 -7.91 9.19 -0.31
CA ALA A 72 -6.48 9.46 -0.50
C ALA A 72 -5.98 9.01 -1.89
N VAL A 73 -6.39 7.81 -2.33
CA VAL A 73 -6.07 7.28 -3.66
C VAL A 73 -6.68 8.15 -4.76
N ARG A 74 -7.97 8.48 -4.65
CA ARG A 74 -8.66 9.33 -5.64
C ARG A 74 -8.00 10.70 -5.75
N ASP A 75 -7.55 11.29 -4.65
CA ASP A 75 -6.86 12.57 -4.63
C ASP A 75 -5.50 12.50 -5.34
N LEU A 76 -4.75 11.40 -5.18
CA LEU A 76 -3.49 11.19 -5.90
C LEU A 76 -3.72 10.99 -7.40
N VAL A 77 -4.68 10.15 -7.78
CA VAL A 77 -5.07 9.93 -9.18
C VAL A 77 -5.56 11.23 -9.81
N GLY A 78 -6.40 12.00 -9.11
CA GLY A 78 -6.92 13.30 -9.57
C GLY A 78 -5.84 14.36 -9.76
N ARG A 79 -4.69 14.23 -9.07
CA ARG A 79 -3.48 15.05 -9.29
C ARG A 79 -2.63 14.56 -10.47
N GLY A 80 -3.03 13.48 -11.14
CA GLY A 80 -2.38 12.90 -12.30
C GLY A 80 -1.28 11.89 -11.98
N HIS A 81 -1.20 11.38 -10.74
CA HIS A 81 -0.25 10.32 -10.41
C HIS A 81 -0.75 8.95 -10.88
N ASP A 82 0.18 8.12 -11.35
CA ASP A 82 -0.07 6.70 -11.59
C ASP A 82 0.05 5.95 -10.26
N VAL A 83 -1.09 5.52 -9.70
CA VAL A 83 -1.17 4.96 -8.35
C VAL A 83 -1.29 3.44 -8.42
N THR A 84 -0.32 2.75 -7.84
CA THR A 84 -0.36 1.30 -7.64
C THR A 84 -0.45 1.00 -6.15
N VAL A 85 -1.49 0.26 -5.75
CA VAL A 85 -1.69 -0.22 -4.38
C VAL A 85 -1.34 -1.70 -4.33
N LEU A 86 -0.25 -2.02 -3.65
CA LEU A 86 0.13 -3.38 -3.28
C LEU A 86 -0.43 -3.68 -1.90
N THR A 87 -1.39 -4.59 -1.83
CA THR A 87 -2.05 -4.95 -0.57
C THR A 87 -1.73 -6.37 -0.16
N PRO A 88 -0.87 -6.58 0.86
CA PRO A 88 -0.69 -7.91 1.43
C PRO A 88 -1.98 -8.38 2.12
N SER A 89 -2.34 -9.64 1.94
CA SER A 89 -3.54 -10.23 2.57
C SER A 89 -3.28 -10.62 4.03
N SER A 90 -3.71 -9.76 4.96
CA SER A 90 -3.67 -10.05 6.40
C SER A 90 -4.48 -11.30 6.75
N ILE A 91 -5.64 -11.48 6.11
CA ILE A 91 -6.57 -12.58 6.40
C ILE A 91 -6.02 -13.95 5.95
N ASP A 92 -5.34 -13.99 4.80
CA ASP A 92 -4.71 -15.21 4.32
C ASP A 92 -3.44 -15.50 5.12
N PHE A 93 -2.72 -14.46 5.56
CA PHE A 93 -1.61 -14.63 6.49
C PHE A 93 -2.08 -15.22 7.83
N GLU A 94 -3.13 -14.66 8.43
CA GLU A 94 -3.69 -15.14 9.69
C GLU A 94 -4.17 -16.60 9.58
N ARG A 95 -4.71 -17.00 8.42
CA ARG A 95 -5.12 -18.39 8.15
C ARG A 95 -3.95 -19.37 8.09
N LEU A 96 -2.75 -18.93 7.69
CA LEU A 96 -1.55 -19.77 7.70
C LEU A 96 -1.05 -20.03 9.13
N VAL A 97 -1.27 -19.09 10.04
CA VAL A 97 -0.69 -19.12 11.40
C VAL A 97 -1.72 -19.52 12.47
N SER A 98 -3.02 -19.39 12.19
CA SER A 98 -4.10 -19.63 13.14
C SER A 98 -5.35 -20.27 12.53
N ARG A 99 -6.23 -20.80 13.38
CA ARG A 99 -7.51 -21.41 12.95
C ARG A 99 -8.62 -20.35 12.96
N ILE A 100 -8.90 -19.78 11.80
CA ILE A 100 -10.06 -18.91 11.58
C ILE A 100 -11.29 -19.79 11.26
N PRO A 101 -12.45 -19.60 11.94
CA PRO A 101 -13.69 -20.26 11.55
C PRO A 101 -14.08 -19.96 10.10
N ARG A 102 -14.58 -20.97 9.37
CA ARG A 102 -14.86 -20.87 7.93
C ARG A 102 -15.77 -19.69 7.57
N LEU A 103 -16.87 -19.51 8.30
CA LEU A 103 -17.82 -18.44 8.01
C LEU A 103 -17.18 -17.06 8.19
N SER A 104 -16.39 -16.87 9.26
CA SER A 104 -15.66 -15.62 9.51
C SER A 104 -14.68 -15.32 8.37
N TYR A 105 -13.94 -16.33 7.90
CA TYR A 105 -13.02 -16.18 6.77
C TYR A 105 -13.75 -15.77 5.47
N GLU A 106 -14.89 -16.40 5.18
CA GLU A 106 -15.68 -16.08 3.98
C GLU A 106 -16.18 -14.63 4.00
N VAL A 107 -16.68 -14.15 5.15
CA VAL A 107 -17.12 -12.76 5.32
C VAL A 107 -15.95 -11.79 5.17
N LEU A 108 -14.84 -12.02 5.87
CA LEU A 108 -13.65 -11.15 5.81
C LEU A 108 -13.07 -11.07 4.39
N ARG A 109 -13.07 -12.19 3.66
CA ARG A 109 -12.64 -12.23 2.25
C ARG A 109 -13.56 -11.41 1.35
N MET A 110 -14.89 -11.47 1.56
CA MET A 110 -15.84 -10.64 0.82
C MET A 110 -15.64 -9.14 1.11
N GLU A 111 -15.46 -8.76 2.37
CA GLU A 111 -15.19 -7.38 2.74
C GLU A 111 -13.90 -6.86 2.10
N ARG A 112 -12.83 -7.66 2.12
CA ARG A 112 -11.57 -7.34 1.47
C ARG A 112 -11.77 -7.14 -0.03
N GLN A 113 -12.44 -8.07 -0.72
CA GLN A 113 -12.72 -7.94 -2.15
C GLN A 113 -13.49 -6.65 -2.49
N ASN A 114 -14.46 -6.27 -1.65
CA ASN A 114 -15.21 -5.01 -1.82
C ASN A 114 -14.29 -3.79 -1.66
N ARG A 115 -13.36 -3.80 -0.69
CA ARG A 115 -12.36 -2.74 -0.53
C ARG A 115 -11.44 -2.64 -1.75
N LEU A 116 -10.90 -3.76 -2.24
CA LEU A 116 -10.03 -3.77 -3.42
C LEU A 116 -10.76 -3.27 -4.67
N THR A 117 -12.01 -3.67 -4.85
CA THR A 117 -12.87 -3.18 -5.95
C THR A 117 -13.11 -1.68 -5.84
N THR A 118 -13.30 -1.15 -4.63
CA THR A 118 -13.46 0.30 -4.38
C THR A 118 -12.19 1.07 -4.75
N LEU A 119 -11.01 0.54 -4.45
CA LEU A 119 -9.73 1.14 -4.81
C LEU A 119 -9.46 1.12 -6.31
N ALA A 120 -9.78 0.02 -6.98
CA ALA A 120 -9.75 -0.06 -8.44
C ALA A 120 -10.70 0.98 -9.06
N GLY A 121 -11.92 1.11 -8.53
CA GLY A 121 -12.88 2.14 -8.93
C GLY A 121 -12.47 3.58 -8.60
N ALA A 122 -11.49 3.79 -7.72
CA ALA A 122 -10.87 5.09 -7.47
C ALA A 122 -9.78 5.45 -8.50
N GLY A 123 -9.46 4.53 -9.43
CA GLY A 123 -8.49 4.72 -10.49
C GLY A 123 -7.08 4.23 -10.17
N ALA A 124 -6.90 3.50 -9.05
CA ALA A 124 -5.63 2.85 -8.76
C ALA A 124 -5.54 1.48 -9.44
N GLN A 125 -4.33 1.13 -9.80
CA GLN A 125 -3.94 -0.25 -10.06
C GLN A 125 -3.82 -0.99 -8.73
N VAL A 126 -4.54 -2.11 -8.56
CA VAL A 126 -4.56 -2.86 -7.29
C VAL A 126 -3.94 -4.24 -7.48
N ILE A 127 -2.99 -4.58 -6.61
CA ILE A 127 -2.28 -5.86 -6.59
C ILE A 127 -2.61 -6.55 -5.27
N ASP A 128 -3.42 -7.60 -5.32
CA ASP A 128 -3.69 -8.44 -4.16
C ASP A 128 -2.53 -9.42 -3.97
N TRP A 129 -1.67 -9.13 -2.99
CA TRP A 129 -0.48 -9.92 -2.76
C TRP A 129 -0.74 -10.98 -1.69
N MET A 130 -0.80 -12.23 -2.14
CA MET A 130 -0.98 -13.37 -1.26
C MET A 130 0.33 -13.74 -0.55
N PRO A 131 0.29 -14.20 0.71
CA PRO A 131 1.49 -14.51 1.49
C PRO A 131 2.36 -15.64 0.93
N ASP A 132 1.76 -16.53 0.15
CA ASP A 132 2.41 -17.68 -0.51
C ASP A 132 2.93 -17.33 -1.92
N MET A 133 2.70 -16.11 -2.38
CA MET A 133 3.13 -15.63 -3.69
C MET A 133 4.39 -14.78 -3.57
N ASP A 134 5.36 -15.00 -4.47
CA ASP A 134 6.53 -14.13 -4.55
C ASP A 134 6.15 -12.72 -5.04
N LEU A 135 6.77 -11.68 -4.48
CA LEU A 135 6.46 -10.30 -4.84
C LEU A 135 6.71 -10.02 -6.34
N ALA A 136 7.76 -10.58 -6.93
CA ALA A 136 8.03 -10.39 -8.35
C ALA A 136 6.91 -10.99 -9.20
N GLN A 137 6.35 -12.13 -8.79
CA GLN A 137 5.18 -12.73 -9.45
C GLN A 137 3.94 -11.85 -9.31
N ALA A 138 3.67 -11.31 -8.11
CA ALA A 138 2.55 -10.41 -7.87
C ALA A 138 2.62 -9.14 -8.74
N LEU A 139 3.83 -8.55 -8.87
CA LEU A 139 4.05 -7.37 -9.71
C LEU A 139 3.87 -7.65 -11.21
N MET A 140 4.13 -8.88 -11.67
CA MET A 140 3.94 -9.25 -13.07
C MET A 140 2.46 -9.39 -13.46
N GLN A 141 1.58 -9.77 -12.54
CA GLN A 141 0.14 -9.94 -12.82
C GLN A 141 -0.54 -8.68 -13.34
N VAL A 142 0.06 -7.53 -13.08
CA VAL A 142 -0.48 -6.22 -13.45
C VAL A 142 0.15 -5.60 -14.69
N ARG A 143 1.23 -6.22 -15.20
CA ARG A 143 1.91 -5.77 -16.41
C ARG A 143 1.43 -6.49 -17.68
N GLY A 144 0.50 -7.45 -17.60
CA GLY A 144 -0.09 -8.11 -18.77
C GLY A 144 -1.21 -7.28 -19.40
N TYR A 145 -1.45 -7.20 -20.71
CA TYR A 145 -1.10 -8.09 -21.84
C TYR A 145 -1.16 -9.59 -21.54
#